data_AF-A0A534N2G9-F1
#
_entry.id   AF-A0A534N2G9-F1
#
_cell.length_a   1.000
_cell.length_b   1.000
_cell.length_c   1.000
_cell.angle_alpha   90.00
_cell.angle_beta   90.00
_cell.angle_gamma   90.00
#
_symmetry.space_group_name_H-M   'P 1'
#
loop_
_entity.id
_entity.type
_entity.pdbx_description
1 polymer ?
#
loop_
_entity_poly.entity_id
_entity_poly.type
_entity_poly.pdbx_seq_one_letter_code
_entity_poly.pdbx_strand_id
1 'polypeptide(L)' 'MATIRTFLFVFLFLFFNASLAYPHKGKLDAEGCHPDKRKKEYHCHQGKFAGQHFKSREEMLQKARQDKHRRR' A
#
# COMPACT_ATOMS: atom_id res chain seq x y z
N MET A 1 -38.52 -27.15 12.39
CA MET A 1 -37.97 -26.90 11.04
C MET A 1 -37.66 -25.43 10.75
N ALA A 2 -38.34 -24.45 11.38
CA ALA A 2 -38.06 -23.02 11.20
C ALA A 2 -36.65 -22.59 11.66
N THR A 3 -36.14 -23.19 12.74
CA THR A 3 -34.84 -22.83 13.34
C THR A 3 -33.66 -23.07 12.41
N ILE A 4 -33.61 -24.20 11.71
CA ILE A 4 -32.51 -24.56 10.79
C ILE A 4 -32.45 -23.59 9.59
N ARG A 5 -33.61 -23.18 9.03
CA ARG A 5 -33.65 -22.18 7.96
C ARG A 5 -33.11 -20.83 8.45
N THR A 6 -33.51 -20.41 9.65
CA THR A 6 -33.01 -19.15 10.24
C THR A 6 -31.50 -19.23 10.49
N PHE A 7 -31.00 -20.35 11.00
CA PHE A 7 -29.56 -20.57 11.18
C PHE A 7 -28.80 -20.54 9.85
N LEU A 8 -29.34 -21.14 8.79
CA LEU A 8 -28.75 -21.08 7.44
C LEU A 8 -28.71 -19.65 6.90
N PHE A 9 -29.78 -18.87 7.09
CA PHE A 9 -29.81 -17.46 6.67
C PHE A 9 -28.80 -16.60 7.44
N VAL A 10 -28.70 -16.80 8.76
CA VAL A 10 -27.71 -16.10 9.59
C VAL A 10 -26.29 -16.49 9.20
N PHE A 11 -26.03 -17.77 8.94
CA PHE A 11 -24.73 -18.26 8.51
C PHE A 11 -24.33 -17.68 7.15
N LEU A 12 -25.25 -17.68 6.18
CA LEU A 12 -25.01 -17.12 4.84
C LEU A 12 -24.72 -15.62 4.91
N PHE A 13 -25.45 -14.90 5.76
CA PHE A 13 -25.26 -13.46 5.98
C PHE A 13 -23.90 -13.14 6.60
N LEU A 14 -23.47 -13.90 7.61
CA LEU A 14 -22.15 -13.73 8.22
C LEU A 14 -21.00 -14.05 7.25
N PHE A 15 -21.16 -15.11 6.44
CA PHE A 15 -20.15 -15.49 5.44
C PHE A 15 -19.96 -14.43 4.36
N PHE A 16 -21.04 -13.81 3.88
CA PHE A 16 -20.97 -12.77 2.85
C PHE A 16 -20.32 -11.46 3.34
N ASN A 17 -20.40 -11.17 4.64
CA ASN A 17 -19.83 -9.96 5.23
C ASN A 17 -18.35 -10.10 5.67
N ALA A 18 -17.75 -11.30 5.57
CA ALA A 18 -16.37 -11.54 6.00
C ALA A 18 -15.30 -10.85 5.12
N SER A 19 -15.68 -10.24 3.99
CA SER A 19 -14.74 -9.83 2.93
C SER A 19 -14.24 -8.37 3.00
N LEU A 20 -14.56 -7.61 4.05
CA LEU A 20 -14.19 -6.18 4.16
C LEU A 20 -12.80 -5.93 4.77
N ALA A 21 -11.84 -6.82 4.55
CA ALA A 21 -10.45 -6.59 4.95
C ALA A 21 -9.72 -5.76 3.88
N TYR A 22 -9.61 -4.45 4.09
CA TYR A 22 -8.85 -3.57 3.18
C TYR A 22 -7.34 -3.69 3.49
N PRO A 23 -6.50 -4.23 2.59
CA PRO A 23 -5.06 -4.27 2.82
C PRO A 23 -4.53 -2.84 2.93
N HIS A 24 -4.08 -2.48 4.12
CA HIS A 24 -3.55 -1.17 4.41
C HIS A 24 -2.10 -1.19 3.93
N LYS A 25 -1.73 -0.19 3.12
CA LYS A 25 -0.34 -0.03 2.68
C LYS A 25 0.50 0.23 3.94
N GLY A 26 1.63 -0.47 4.07
CA GLY A 26 2.51 -0.34 5.22
C GLY A 26 2.97 1.10 5.46
N LYS A 27 3.55 1.36 6.63
CA LYS A 27 4.00 2.71 7.02
C LYS A 27 5.00 3.26 5.99
N LEU A 28 4.63 4.38 5.37
CA LEU A 28 5.50 5.18 4.51
C LEU A 28 6.27 6.21 5.35
N ASP A 29 7.39 6.67 4.84
CA ASP A 29 8.12 7.83 5.35
C ASP A 29 7.53 9.16 4.86
N ALA A 30 8.16 10.27 5.25
CA ALA A 30 7.73 11.61 4.90
C ALA A 30 7.81 11.88 3.38
N GLU A 31 8.60 11.10 2.65
CA GLU A 31 8.72 11.18 1.19
C GLU A 31 7.63 10.37 0.47
N GLY A 32 6.79 9.62 1.20
CA GLY A 32 5.76 8.76 0.63
C GLY A 32 6.31 7.41 0.14
N CYS A 33 7.47 7.01 0.65
CA CYS A 33 8.20 5.81 0.25
C CYS A 33 8.51 4.91 1.45
N HIS A 34 9.09 3.73 1.22
CA HIS A 34 9.59 2.88 2.29
C HIS A 34 10.74 1.99 1.83
N PRO A 35 11.66 1.60 2.73
CA PRO A 35 12.67 0.60 2.42
C PRO A 35 12.04 -0.79 2.32
N ASP A 36 12.34 -1.51 1.23
CA ASP A 36 12.10 -2.94 1.08
C ASP A 36 13.36 -3.69 1.52
N LYS A 37 13.35 -4.22 2.75
CA LYS A 37 14.46 -5.00 3.30
C LYS A 37 14.75 -6.28 2.54
N ARG A 38 13.76 -6.85 1.83
CA ARG A 38 13.91 -8.10 1.08
C ARG A 38 14.65 -7.84 -0.23
N LYS A 39 14.27 -6.78 -0.93
CA LYS A 39 14.84 -6.41 -2.23
C LYS A 39 16.06 -5.49 -2.13
N LYS A 40 16.33 -4.92 -0.94
CA LYS A 40 17.31 -3.84 -0.74
C LYS A 40 17.03 -2.64 -1.66
N GLU A 41 15.75 -2.35 -1.83
CA GLU A 41 15.23 -1.25 -2.66
C GLU A 41 14.45 -0.27 -1.79
N TYR A 42 14.12 0.88 -2.37
CA TYR A 42 13.36 1.94 -1.75
C TYR A 42 12.17 2.27 -2.65
N HIS A 43 10.96 1.96 -2.18
CA HIS A 43 9.76 1.90 -3.00
C HIS A 43 8.76 2.99 -2.59
N CYS A 44 8.35 3.79 -3.57
CA CYS A 44 7.44 4.92 -3.37
C CYS A 44 6.00 4.58 -3.71
N HIS A 45 5.07 4.91 -2.82
CA HIS A 45 3.62 4.68 -3.00
C HIS A 45 2.83 5.97 -3.17
N GLN A 46 3.42 7.10 -2.78
CA GLN A 46 2.78 8.41 -2.80
C GLN A 46 3.70 9.47 -3.42
N GLY A 47 3.11 10.60 -3.78
CA GLY A 47 3.84 11.73 -4.35
C GLY A 47 4.33 11.50 -5.78
N LYS A 48 5.28 12.33 -6.21
CA LYS A 48 5.77 12.40 -7.59
C LYS A 48 6.45 11.12 -8.07
N PHE A 49 6.99 10.33 -7.15
CA PHE A 49 7.68 9.09 -7.44
C PHE A 49 6.80 7.86 -7.17
N ALA A 50 5.49 8.01 -6.97
CA ALA A 50 4.58 6.89 -6.74
C ALA A 50 4.72 5.82 -7.84
N GLY A 51 4.85 4.55 -7.43
CA GLY A 51 5.07 3.40 -8.30
C GLY A 51 6.52 3.21 -8.76
N GLN A 52 7.45 4.08 -8.34
CA GLN A 52 8.88 3.94 -8.68
C GLN A 52 9.67 3.30 -7.55
N HIS A 53 10.82 2.73 -7.92
CA HIS A 53 11.77 2.05 -7.06
C HIS A 53 13.14 2.68 -7.25
N PHE A 54 13.89 2.78 -6.16
CA PHE A 54 15.26 3.27 -6.13
C PHE A 54 16.13 2.27 -5.35
N LYS A 55 17.45 2.32 -5.53
CA LYS A 55 18.40 1.52 -4.74
C LYS A 55 18.45 2.00 -3.30
N SER A 56 18.26 3.30 -3.06
CA SER A 56 18.21 3.87 -1.71
C SER A 56 17.40 5.17 -1.66
N ARG A 57 17.15 5.65 -0.44
CA ARG A 57 16.52 6.95 -0.20
C ARG A 57 17.36 8.10 -0.77
N GLU A 58 18.68 8.00 -0.67
CA GLU A 58 19.63 9.01 -1.18
C GLU A 58 19.54 9.14 -2.70
N GLU A 59 19.42 8.02 -3.43
CA GLU A 59 19.26 8.05 -4.89
C GLU A 59 17.96 8.74 -5.30
N MET A 60 16.85 8.43 -4.62
CA MET A 60 15.57 9.11 -4.83
C MET A 60 15.70 10.63 -4.60
N LEU A 61 16.35 11.04 -3.50
CA LEU A 61 16.57 12.45 -3.17
C LEU A 61 17.46 13.16 -4.22
N GLN A 62 18.49 12.50 -4.72
CA GLN A 62 19.32 13.03 -5.80
C GLN A 62 18.49 13.23 -7.08
N LYS A 63 17.65 12.25 -7.44
CA LYS A 63 16.72 12.37 -8.57
C LYS A 63 15.74 13.53 -8.40
N ALA A 64 15.22 13.72 -7.19
CA ALA A 64 14.32 14.83 -6.86
C ALA A 64 15.00 16.20 -7.05
N ARG A 65 16.27 16.34 -6.62
CA ARG A 65 17.07 17.56 -6.80
C ARG A 65 17.35 17.85 -8.27
N GLN A 66 17.77 16.83 -9.02
CA GLN A 66 18.01 16.96 -10.47
C GLN A 66 16.75 17.39 -11.21
N ASP A 67 15.59 16.79 -10.89
CA ASP A 67 14.34 17.15 -11.56
C ASP A 67 13.88 18.57 -11.22
N LYS A 68 14.22 19.09 -10.03
CA LYS A 68 13.97 20.48 -9.67
C LYS A 68 14.86 21.45 -10.46
N HIS A 69 16.11 21.08 -10.73
CA HIS A 69 17.01 21.91 -11.54
C HIS A 69 16.58 21.95 -13.00
N ARG A 70 16.14 20.82 -13.57
CA ARG A 70 15.66 20.74 -14.96
C ARG A 70 14.39 21.55 -15.23
N ARG A 71 13.58 21.81 -14.21
CA ARG A 71 12.33 22.58 -14.31
C ARG A 71 12.51 24.09 -14.10
N ARG A 72 13.74 24.55 -13.91
CA ARG A 72 14.10 25.98 -13.81
C ARG A 72 14.71 26.42 -15.13
#